data_AF-A0A537J992-F1
#
_entry.id   AF-A0A537J992-F1
#
_cell.length_a   1.000
_cell.length_b   1.000
_cell.length_c   1.000
_cell.angle_alpha   90.00
_cell.angle_beta   90.00
_cell.angle_gamma   90.00
#
_symmetry.space_group_name_H-M   'P 1'
#
loop_
_entity.id
_entity.type
_entity.pdbx_description
1 polymer ?
#
loop_
_entity_poly.entity_id
_entity_poly.type
_entity_poly.pdbx_seq_one_letter_code
_entity_poly.pdbx_strand_id
1 'polypeptide(L)'
;MGRRPRDVAAVQQPQDRGPLRVRSHYWRRPAALQRVVIRSVPEFATRRLALQQGDADLVVASANQQSQLRGIPGTVLQDNLPQIAVQTLQFNYKINTEANPDVGSGRLDGAGIPADFFADVHVRRGFAYAFDYAGNLGGAYAGKGVIPHGPIVQGLLGFDSTVPVYTTSREKAVAEFKEAIGGKVWETGFKFTIPYTAGNTARQTGAQIVKDTVGALRSSRTRWGRSTPSSRSNSGPCPRAR
;
A
#
# COMPACT_ATOMS: atom_id res chain seq x y z
N MET A 1 -7.14 -27.67 5.09
CA MET A 1 -7.84 -28.19 3.89
C MET A 1 -9.13 -27.41 3.69
N GLY A 2 -9.39 -26.85 2.50
CA GLY A 2 -10.56 -26.00 2.24
C GLY A 2 -11.82 -26.81 1.91
N ARG A 3 -13.01 -26.20 2.07
CA ARG A 3 -14.31 -26.78 1.65
C ARG A 3 -14.78 -26.24 0.29
N ARG A 4 -13.86 -25.80 -0.57
CA ARG A 4 -14.15 -25.17 -1.87
C ARG A 4 -14.26 -26.22 -2.99
N PRO A 5 -14.90 -25.91 -4.14
CA PRO A 5 -15.01 -26.83 -5.28
C PRO A 5 -13.66 -27.23 -5.93
N ARG A 6 -12.58 -26.54 -5.56
CA ARG A 6 -11.22 -26.80 -6.02
C ARG A 6 -10.27 -26.82 -4.84
N ASP A 7 -9.30 -27.71 -4.90
CA ASP A 7 -8.21 -27.85 -3.93
C ASP A 7 -6.86 -27.54 -4.59
N VAL A 8 -5.89 -27.06 -3.80
CA VAL A 8 -4.54 -26.76 -4.27
C VAL A 8 -3.82 -28.08 -4.57
N ALA A 9 -3.36 -28.29 -5.80
CA ALA A 9 -2.48 -29.40 -6.13
C ALA A 9 -1.03 -28.92 -6.14
N ALA A 10 -0.25 -29.37 -5.15
CA ALA A 10 1.21 -29.26 -5.02
C ALA A 10 1.84 -27.87 -5.25
N VAL A 11 2.36 -27.25 -4.17
CA VAL A 11 3.14 -26.01 -4.23
C VAL A 11 4.59 -26.37 -4.59
N GLN A 12 5.05 -26.01 -5.79
CA GLN A 12 6.43 -26.33 -6.22
C GLN A 12 7.42 -25.19 -5.95
N GLN A 13 6.98 -23.93 -5.82
CA GLN A 13 7.84 -22.78 -5.47
C GLN A 13 7.04 -21.67 -4.74
N PRO A 14 7.66 -20.82 -3.90
CA PRO A 14 6.95 -19.84 -3.08
C PRO A 14 6.25 -18.72 -3.87
N GLN A 15 6.60 -18.49 -5.14
CA GLN A 15 6.03 -17.42 -5.98
C GLN A 15 4.87 -17.89 -6.86
N ASP A 16 4.72 -19.20 -7.08
CA ASP A 16 3.63 -19.79 -7.84
C ASP A 16 2.80 -20.69 -6.95
N ARG A 17 1.54 -20.31 -6.74
CA ARG A 17 0.60 -21.25 -6.14
C ARG A 17 0.39 -22.37 -7.15
N GLY A 18 0.65 -23.60 -6.71
CA GLY A 18 0.36 -24.81 -7.48
C GLY A 18 -1.04 -24.78 -8.08
N PRO A 19 -1.24 -25.40 -9.26
CA PRO A 19 -2.53 -25.37 -9.92
C PRO A 19 -3.64 -25.86 -8.99
N LEU A 20 -4.76 -25.14 -8.93
CA LEU A 20 -5.96 -25.63 -8.29
C LEU A 20 -6.60 -26.67 -9.21
N ARG A 21 -6.85 -27.87 -8.68
CA ARG A 21 -7.53 -28.96 -9.39
C ARG A 21 -8.95 -29.13 -8.87
N VAL A 22 -9.81 -29.70 -9.73
CA VAL A 22 -11.19 -30.02 -9.37
C VAL A 22 -11.22 -31.02 -8.21
N ARG A 23 -12.11 -30.77 -7.25
CA ARG A 23 -12.45 -31.73 -6.21
C ARG A 23 -13.65 -32.56 -6.67
N SER A 24 -13.42 -33.83 -6.99
CA SER A 24 -14.43 -34.76 -7.53
C SER A 24 -15.66 -34.93 -6.64
N HIS A 25 -15.49 -34.87 -5.31
CA HIS A 25 -16.56 -35.02 -4.32
C HIS A 25 -17.02 -33.68 -3.71
N TYR A 26 -17.06 -32.61 -4.51
CA TYR A 26 -17.64 -31.37 -4.05
C TYR A 26 -19.17 -31.50 -3.92
N TRP A 27 -19.71 -31.23 -2.74
CA TRP A 27 -21.10 -31.51 -2.35
C TRP A 27 -22.18 -30.70 -3.10
N ARG A 28 -21.81 -29.64 -3.85
CA ARG A 28 -22.72 -28.93 -4.76
C ARG A 28 -22.51 -29.40 -6.20
N ARG A 29 -22.68 -28.50 -7.17
CA ARG A 29 -22.40 -28.78 -8.58
C ARG A 29 -20.90 -28.90 -8.82
N PRO A 30 -20.46 -29.86 -9.67
CA PRO A 30 -19.08 -29.95 -10.11
C PRO A 30 -18.56 -28.63 -10.69
N ALA A 31 -17.26 -28.36 -10.51
CA ALA A 31 -16.64 -27.16 -11.06
C ALA A 31 -16.57 -27.22 -12.59
N ALA A 32 -16.93 -26.14 -13.28
CA ALA A 32 -16.92 -26.07 -14.74
C ALA A 32 -15.51 -26.07 -15.38
N LEU A 33 -14.48 -25.60 -14.66
CA LEU A 33 -13.09 -25.60 -15.15
C LEU A 33 -12.29 -26.71 -14.47
N GLN A 34 -11.56 -27.49 -15.27
CA GLN A 34 -10.72 -28.61 -14.84
C GLN A 34 -9.44 -28.18 -14.09
N ARG A 35 -8.89 -27.01 -14.43
CA ARG A 35 -7.65 -26.48 -13.85
C ARG A 35 -7.73 -24.97 -13.73
N VAL A 36 -7.16 -24.43 -12.64
CA VAL A 36 -6.88 -23.00 -12.51
C VAL A 36 -5.43 -22.82 -12.10
N VAL A 37 -4.70 -21.96 -12.81
CA VAL A 37 -3.34 -21.58 -12.45
C VAL A 37 -3.37 -20.16 -11.93
N ILE A 38 -2.82 -19.93 -10.75
CA ILE A 38 -2.73 -18.59 -10.15
C ILE A 38 -1.26 -18.26 -10.02
N ARG A 39 -0.78 -17.35 -10.87
CA ARG A 39 0.61 -16.87 -10.87
C ARG A 39 0.70 -15.51 -10.21
N SER A 40 1.74 -15.30 -9.40
CA SER A 40 2.04 -13.98 -8.85
C SER A 40 2.99 -13.24 -9.77
N VAL A 41 2.47 -12.29 -10.56
CA VAL A 41 3.27 -11.45 -11.47
C VAL A 41 3.17 -10.00 -10.98
N PRO A 42 4.21 -9.44 -10.33
CA PRO A 42 4.15 -8.10 -9.75
C PRO A 42 3.98 -6.97 -10.79
N GLU A 43 4.60 -7.12 -11.96
CA GLU A 43 4.67 -6.09 -12.99
C GLU A 43 3.40 -6.07 -13.85
N PHE A 44 2.75 -4.91 -13.91
CA PHE A 44 1.52 -4.75 -14.69
C PHE A 44 1.74 -4.95 -16.19
N ALA A 45 2.85 -4.47 -16.76
CA ALA A 45 3.15 -4.62 -18.18
C ALA A 45 3.20 -6.10 -18.59
N THR A 46 3.82 -6.95 -17.77
CA THR A 46 3.87 -8.40 -17.96
C THR A 46 2.48 -9.03 -17.90
N ARG A 47 1.64 -8.63 -16.92
CA ARG A 47 0.25 -9.10 -16.85
C ARG A 47 -0.56 -8.69 -18.08
N ARG A 48 -0.44 -7.45 -18.52
CA ARG A 48 -1.14 -6.93 -19.71
C ARG A 48 -0.72 -7.70 -20.96
N LEU A 49 0.58 -7.94 -21.15
CA LEU A 49 1.09 -8.69 -22.29
C LEU A 49 0.54 -10.13 -22.31
N ALA A 50 0.55 -10.81 -21.16
CA ALA A 50 0.00 -12.16 -21.03
C ALA A 50 -1.50 -12.20 -21.39
N LEU A 51 -2.28 -11.18 -21.00
CA LEU A 51 -3.67 -11.06 -21.41
C LEU A 51 -3.81 -10.86 -22.93
N GLN A 52 -2.97 -10.00 -23.54
CA GLN A 52 -3.00 -9.73 -24.98
C GLN A 52 -2.63 -10.96 -25.82
N GLN A 53 -1.75 -11.81 -25.31
CA GLN A 53 -1.29 -13.03 -25.98
C GLN A 53 -2.20 -14.25 -25.74
N GLY A 54 -3.18 -14.13 -24.83
CA GLY A 54 -4.04 -15.26 -24.44
C GLY A 54 -3.40 -16.21 -23.42
N ASP A 55 -2.23 -15.86 -22.85
CA ASP A 55 -1.56 -16.62 -21.79
C ASP A 55 -2.24 -16.45 -20.42
N ALA A 56 -3.08 -15.43 -20.27
CA ALA A 56 -3.87 -15.19 -19.07
C ALA A 56 -5.34 -14.88 -19.41
N ASP A 57 -6.26 -15.62 -18.79
CA ASP A 57 -7.71 -15.38 -18.94
C ASP A 57 -8.23 -14.24 -18.05
N LEU A 58 -7.49 -13.91 -16.99
CA LEU A 58 -7.86 -12.88 -16.01
C LEU A 58 -6.61 -12.20 -15.47
N VAL A 59 -6.64 -10.86 -15.42
CA VAL A 59 -5.59 -10.05 -14.79
C VAL A 59 -6.22 -8.98 -13.91
N VAL A 60 -5.46 -8.54 -12.91
CA VAL A 60 -5.85 -7.43 -12.03
C VAL A 60 -4.98 -6.21 -12.35
N ALA A 61 -5.63 -5.06 -12.43
CA ALA A 61 -5.02 -3.75 -12.63
C ALA A 61 -5.44 -2.79 -11.53
N SER A 62 -4.51 -1.94 -11.08
CA SER A 62 -4.84 -0.80 -10.23
C SER A 62 -5.73 0.19 -10.98
N ALA A 63 -6.49 1.03 -10.28
CA ALA A 63 -7.42 1.98 -10.90
C ALA A 63 -6.76 2.86 -11.97
N ASN A 64 -5.54 3.34 -11.71
CA ASN A 64 -4.75 4.14 -12.65
C ASN A 64 -4.16 3.37 -13.84
N GLN A 65 -4.30 2.05 -13.89
CA GLN A 65 -3.83 1.18 -14.96
C GLN A 65 -4.99 0.66 -15.84
N GLN A 66 -6.24 0.72 -15.36
CA GLN A 66 -7.40 0.12 -16.04
C GLN A 66 -7.60 0.65 -17.46
N SER A 67 -7.34 1.93 -17.71
CA SER A 67 -7.46 2.53 -19.05
C SER A 67 -6.55 1.84 -20.09
N GLN A 68 -5.41 1.29 -19.66
CA GLN A 68 -4.45 0.60 -20.54
C GLN A 68 -4.91 -0.80 -20.99
N LEU A 69 -5.99 -1.32 -20.38
CA LEU A 69 -6.62 -2.58 -20.77
C LEU A 69 -7.79 -2.40 -21.73
N ARG A 70 -8.22 -1.16 -22.00
CA ARG A 70 -9.33 -0.89 -22.92
C ARG A 70 -8.94 -1.27 -24.36
N GLY A 71 -9.87 -1.89 -25.07
CA GLY A 71 -9.70 -2.24 -26.49
C GLY A 71 -8.88 -3.48 -26.77
N ILE A 72 -8.48 -4.26 -25.75
CA ILE A 72 -7.88 -5.58 -25.99
C ILE A 72 -8.98 -6.51 -26.56
N PRO A 73 -8.82 -7.08 -27.77
CA PRO A 73 -9.84 -7.92 -28.38
C PRO A 73 -10.20 -9.13 -27.52
N GLY A 74 -11.49 -9.49 -27.48
CA GLY A 74 -11.98 -10.65 -26.72
C GLY A 74 -11.98 -10.46 -25.20
N THR A 75 -11.74 -9.25 -24.69
CA THR A 75 -11.71 -8.98 -23.24
C THR A 75 -12.85 -8.08 -22.79
N VAL A 76 -13.23 -8.21 -21.52
CA VAL A 76 -14.19 -7.33 -20.84
C VAL A 76 -13.49 -6.69 -19.66
N LEU A 77 -13.50 -5.35 -19.62
CA LEU A 77 -13.03 -4.61 -18.46
C LEU A 77 -14.17 -4.46 -17.46
N GLN A 78 -14.09 -5.17 -16.33
CA GLN A 78 -14.94 -4.92 -15.18
C GLN A 78 -14.35 -3.77 -14.35
N ASP A 79 -15.02 -2.62 -14.36
CA ASP A 79 -14.59 -1.42 -13.65
C ASP A 79 -15.62 -0.99 -12.60
N ASN A 80 -15.20 -0.08 -11.71
CA ASN A 80 -16.04 0.53 -10.68
C ASN A 80 -16.79 -0.47 -9.77
N LEU A 81 -16.23 -1.66 -9.58
CA LEU A 81 -16.76 -2.65 -8.65
C LEU A 81 -16.65 -2.11 -7.22
N PRO A 82 -17.74 -2.09 -6.43
CA PRO A 82 -17.68 -1.73 -5.02
C PRO A 82 -16.70 -2.64 -4.27
N GLN A 83 -15.81 -2.05 -3.48
CA GLN A 83 -14.86 -2.79 -2.64
C GLN A 83 -15.01 -2.40 -1.18
N ILE A 84 -15.04 -3.42 -0.31
CA ILE A 84 -14.88 -3.24 1.13
C ILE A 84 -13.37 -3.17 1.40
N ALA A 85 -12.79 -2.01 1.10
CA ALA A 85 -11.37 -1.77 1.26
C ALA A 85 -11.10 -0.33 1.70
N VAL A 86 -10.22 -0.18 2.68
CA VAL A 86 -9.62 1.10 3.06
C VAL A 86 -8.11 0.97 2.88
N GLN A 87 -7.49 1.94 2.23
CA GLN A 87 -6.03 2.01 2.10
C GLN A 87 -5.50 3.07 3.06
N THR A 88 -4.52 2.69 3.87
CA THR A 88 -3.97 3.55 4.92
C THR A 88 -2.45 3.52 4.88
N LEU A 89 -1.83 4.68 5.11
CA LEU A 89 -0.47 4.74 5.67
C LEU A 89 -0.60 4.62 7.18
N GLN A 90 0.18 3.74 7.79
CA GLN A 90 0.11 3.45 9.22
C GLN A 90 1.42 3.83 9.89
N PHE A 91 1.32 4.41 11.08
CA PHE A 91 2.44 4.78 11.91
C PHE A 91 2.72 3.69 12.95
N ASN A 92 3.98 3.28 13.07
CA ASN A 92 4.41 2.36 14.12
C ASN A 92 4.82 3.15 15.36
N TYR A 93 4.02 3.06 16.43
CA TYR A 93 4.25 3.88 17.64
C TYR A 93 5.45 3.39 18.44
N LYS A 94 5.86 2.13 18.23
CA LYS A 94 7.08 1.54 18.79
C LYS A 94 7.78 0.73 17.69
N ILE A 95 8.88 1.26 17.18
CA ILE A 95 9.67 0.67 16.11
C ILE A 95 10.80 -0.16 16.73
N ASN A 96 11.02 -1.39 16.25
CA ASN A 96 12.26 -2.09 16.55
C ASN A 96 13.41 -1.48 15.74
N THR A 97 14.38 -0.87 16.42
CA THR A 97 15.56 -0.23 15.79
C THR A 97 16.74 -1.19 15.65
N GLU A 98 16.70 -2.36 16.29
CA GLU A 98 17.78 -3.36 16.20
C GLU A 98 17.86 -3.94 14.79
N ALA A 99 19.05 -3.88 14.19
CA ALA A 99 19.33 -4.37 12.84
C ALA A 99 18.29 -3.93 11.78
N ASN A 100 17.69 -2.74 11.96
CA ASN A 100 16.64 -2.24 11.10
C ASN A 100 17.15 -1.10 10.19
N PRO A 101 17.42 -1.37 8.90
CA PRO A 101 17.90 -0.33 7.99
C PRO A 101 16.86 0.76 7.71
N ASP A 102 15.57 0.51 8.00
CA ASP A 102 14.50 1.47 7.69
C ASP A 102 14.50 2.67 8.64
N VAL A 103 15.14 2.59 9.81
CA VAL A 103 15.22 3.70 10.78
C VAL A 103 16.47 4.57 10.62
N GLY A 104 17.30 4.30 9.60
CA GLY A 104 18.57 5.02 9.39
C GLY A 104 19.53 4.81 10.56
N SER A 105 19.95 5.91 11.21
CA SER A 105 20.81 5.85 12.40
C SER A 105 20.13 5.31 13.67
N GLY A 106 18.80 5.17 13.67
CA GLY A 106 18.02 4.82 14.87
C GLY A 106 17.91 5.94 15.91
N ARG A 107 18.32 7.17 15.57
CA ARG A 107 18.30 8.34 16.46
C ARG A 107 17.79 9.57 15.72
N LEU A 108 17.31 10.57 16.46
CA LEU A 108 16.95 11.88 15.89
C LEU A 108 18.20 12.75 15.71
N ASP A 109 19.05 12.37 14.76
CA ASP A 109 20.31 13.04 14.41
C ASP A 109 20.31 13.55 12.96
N GLY A 110 19.14 13.63 12.33
CA GLY A 110 18.97 14.01 10.93
C GLY A 110 19.23 12.87 9.94
N ALA A 111 19.86 11.78 10.39
CA ALA A 111 20.17 10.60 9.59
C ALA A 111 19.32 9.36 9.95
N GLY A 112 18.41 9.49 10.92
CA GLY A 112 17.51 8.41 11.34
C GLY A 112 16.25 8.90 12.06
N ILE A 113 15.54 7.95 12.66
CA ILE A 113 14.43 8.16 13.60
C ILE A 113 14.57 7.24 14.82
N PRO A 114 14.24 7.71 16.04
CA PRO A 114 14.22 6.86 17.24
C PRO A 114 13.02 5.91 17.26
N ALA A 115 13.05 4.93 18.17
CA ALA A 115 12.03 3.88 18.29
C ALA A 115 10.61 4.41 18.53
N ASP A 116 10.47 5.55 19.19
CA ASP A 116 9.23 6.20 19.59
C ASP A 116 8.89 7.43 18.71
N PHE A 117 9.57 7.61 17.57
CA PHE A 117 9.39 8.78 16.71
C PHE A 117 7.92 9.09 16.36
N PHE A 118 7.13 8.05 16.06
CA PHE A 118 5.71 8.23 15.75
C PHE A 118 4.77 8.13 16.96
N ALA A 119 5.29 7.94 18.18
CA ALA A 119 4.50 8.02 19.40
C ALA A 119 4.04 9.46 19.67
N ASP A 120 4.81 10.45 19.23
CA ASP A 120 4.43 11.86 19.26
C ASP A 120 3.27 12.16 18.29
N VAL A 121 2.22 12.78 18.82
CA VAL A 121 1.02 13.15 18.05
C VAL A 121 1.29 14.22 17.00
N HIS A 122 2.20 15.16 17.29
CA HIS A 122 2.57 16.23 16.39
C HIS A 122 3.33 15.70 15.17
N VAL A 123 4.15 14.67 15.35
CA VAL A 123 4.77 13.96 14.21
C VAL A 123 3.68 13.41 13.30
N ARG A 124 2.72 12.64 13.86
CA ARG A 124 1.64 12.01 13.06
C ARG A 124 0.76 13.05 12.35
N ARG A 125 0.40 14.13 13.04
CA ARG A 125 -0.39 15.23 12.46
C ARG A 125 0.39 15.98 11.39
N GLY A 126 1.69 16.21 11.58
CA GLY A 126 2.57 16.81 10.58
C GLY A 126 2.55 16.02 9.26
N PHE A 127 2.68 14.70 9.32
CA PHE A 127 2.54 13.83 8.15
C PHE A 127 1.12 13.85 7.55
N ALA A 128 0.08 13.80 8.38
CA ALA A 128 -1.30 13.81 7.91
C ALA A 128 -1.65 15.10 7.16
N TYR A 129 -1.28 16.27 7.68
CA TYR A 129 -1.52 17.55 7.00
C TYR A 129 -0.61 17.77 5.78
N ALA A 130 0.59 17.16 5.76
CA ALA A 130 1.49 17.27 4.61
C ALA A 130 1.01 16.45 3.39
N PHE A 131 0.28 15.36 3.63
CA PHE A 131 -0.11 14.42 2.58
C PHE A 131 -1.04 15.07 1.54
N ASP A 132 -0.74 14.91 0.25
CA ASP A 132 -1.57 15.40 -0.85
C ASP A 132 -2.74 14.43 -1.14
N TYR A 133 -3.86 14.63 -0.45
CA TYR A 133 -5.04 13.76 -0.57
C TYR A 133 -5.68 13.83 -1.95
N ALA A 134 -5.77 15.04 -2.52
CA ALA A 134 -6.40 15.27 -3.81
C ALA A 134 -5.57 14.67 -4.94
N GLY A 135 -4.26 14.92 -4.96
CA GLY A 135 -3.33 14.33 -5.91
C GLY A 135 -3.24 12.81 -5.79
N ASN A 136 -3.30 12.27 -4.56
CA ASN A 136 -3.35 10.82 -4.36
C ASN A 136 -4.63 10.20 -4.95
N LEU A 137 -5.79 10.79 -4.65
CA LEU A 137 -7.09 10.30 -5.14
C LEU A 137 -7.18 10.40 -6.67
N GLY A 138 -6.77 11.53 -7.26
CA GLY A 138 -6.74 11.72 -8.71
C GLY A 138 -5.72 10.84 -9.42
N GLY A 139 -4.55 10.64 -8.81
CA GLY A 139 -3.44 9.86 -9.37
C GLY A 139 -3.61 8.35 -9.18
N ALA A 140 -3.27 7.84 -7.99
CA ALA A 140 -3.24 6.40 -7.71
C ALA A 140 -4.58 5.70 -7.91
N TYR A 141 -5.67 6.41 -7.58
CA TYR A 141 -7.03 5.87 -7.60
C TYR A 141 -7.83 6.31 -8.83
N ALA A 142 -7.26 7.13 -9.72
CA ALA A 142 -7.94 7.65 -10.91
C ALA A 142 -9.33 8.28 -10.60
N GLY A 143 -9.47 8.92 -9.44
CA GLY A 143 -10.73 9.49 -8.94
C GLY A 143 -11.75 8.47 -8.43
N LYS A 144 -11.45 7.16 -8.46
CA LYS A 144 -12.38 6.07 -8.11
C LYS A 144 -12.31 5.71 -6.62
N GLY A 145 -12.62 6.67 -5.76
CA GLY A 145 -12.64 6.45 -4.32
C GLY A 145 -13.11 7.68 -3.56
N VAL A 146 -13.14 7.55 -2.23
CA VAL A 146 -13.47 8.64 -1.31
C VAL A 146 -12.42 8.69 -0.21
N ILE A 147 -12.24 9.86 0.40
CA ILE A 147 -11.40 9.98 1.58
C ILE A 147 -12.10 9.26 2.75
N PRO A 148 -11.44 8.28 3.39
CA PRO A 148 -12.08 7.52 4.45
C PRO A 148 -12.24 8.36 5.72
N HIS A 149 -13.42 8.29 6.34
CA HIS A 149 -13.70 8.84 7.67
C HIS A 149 -13.15 7.96 8.81
N GLY A 150 -12.64 6.77 8.48
CA GLY A 150 -12.12 5.81 9.44
C GLY A 150 -11.87 4.44 8.81
N PRO A 151 -11.67 3.39 9.62
CA PRO A 151 -11.44 2.04 9.12
C PRO A 151 -12.72 1.34 8.62
N ILE A 152 -13.90 1.85 8.99
CA ILE A 152 -15.19 1.30 8.58
C ILE A 152 -15.58 1.89 7.23
N VAL A 153 -15.79 1.03 6.23
CA VAL A 153 -16.13 1.43 4.86
C VAL A 153 -17.56 1.97 4.80
N GLN A 154 -17.78 3.03 4.00
CA GLN A 154 -19.10 3.59 3.75
C GLN A 154 -20.10 2.52 3.31
N GLY A 155 -21.29 2.52 3.92
CA GLY A 155 -22.35 1.54 3.67
C GLY A 155 -22.32 0.33 4.60
N LEU A 156 -21.30 0.17 5.45
CA LEU A 156 -21.29 -0.83 6.51
C LEU A 156 -21.86 -0.28 7.82
N LEU A 157 -22.41 -1.18 8.64
CA LEU A 157 -22.84 -0.85 9.99
C LEU A 157 -21.67 -0.27 10.81
N GLY A 158 -21.91 0.85 11.50
CA GLY A 158 -20.90 1.56 12.28
C GLY A 158 -20.09 2.59 11.48
N PHE A 159 -20.35 2.76 10.18
CA PHE A 159 -19.80 3.89 9.45
C PHE A 159 -20.36 5.20 10.01
N ASP A 160 -19.47 6.16 10.29
CA ASP A 160 -19.83 7.48 10.78
C ASP A 160 -19.18 8.55 9.91
N SER A 161 -19.99 9.25 9.10
CA SER A 161 -19.56 10.34 8.23
C SER A 161 -19.22 11.63 8.98
N THR A 162 -19.53 11.72 10.27
CA THR A 162 -19.24 12.90 11.09
C THR A 162 -17.81 12.91 11.62
N VAL A 163 -17.11 11.76 11.57
CA VAL A 163 -15.70 11.68 11.99
C VAL A 163 -14.86 12.62 11.10
N PRO A 164 -14.12 13.57 11.67
CA PRO A 164 -13.34 14.53 10.89
C PRO A 164 -12.28 13.85 10.03
N VAL A 165 -12.07 14.37 8.82
CA VAL A 165 -11.00 13.96 7.92
C VAL A 165 -9.87 14.99 7.92
N TYR A 166 -8.66 14.53 7.63
CA TYR A 166 -7.55 15.43 7.34
C TYR A 166 -7.65 15.98 5.92
N THR A 167 -7.28 17.24 5.76
CA THR A 167 -7.09 17.90 4.47
C THR A 167 -5.64 18.36 4.36
N THR A 168 -5.11 18.41 3.15
CA THR A 168 -3.75 18.91 2.90
C THR A 168 -3.66 20.36 3.35
N SER A 169 -2.71 20.67 4.24
CA SER A 169 -2.38 22.03 4.67
C SER A 169 -0.90 22.11 5.03
N ARG A 170 -0.16 22.85 4.22
CA ARG A 170 1.28 23.06 4.42
C ARG A 170 1.54 23.81 5.73
N GLU A 171 0.72 24.80 6.04
CA GLU A 171 0.85 25.65 7.23
C GLU A 171 0.66 24.82 8.50
N LYS A 172 -0.40 24.00 8.56
CA LYS A 172 -0.64 23.10 9.69
C LYS A 172 0.45 22.05 9.82
N ALA A 173 0.91 21.46 8.71
CA ALA A 173 2.01 20.51 8.73
C ALA A 173 3.29 21.11 9.33
N VAL A 174 3.64 22.33 8.93
CA VAL A 174 4.80 23.07 9.47
C VAL A 174 4.62 23.37 10.96
N ALA A 175 3.43 23.81 11.38
CA ALA A 175 3.14 24.08 12.78
C ALA A 175 3.30 22.81 13.63
N GLU A 176 2.73 21.69 13.20
CA GLU A 176 2.86 20.41 13.91
C GLU A 176 4.31 19.93 13.98
N PHE A 177 5.08 20.00 12.88
CA PHE A 177 6.49 19.59 12.94
C PHE A 177 7.37 20.49 13.82
N LYS A 178 6.99 21.76 14.03
CA LYS A 178 7.67 22.67 14.97
C LYS A 178 7.39 22.35 16.43
N GLU A 179 6.27 21.74 16.75
CA GLU A 179 5.96 21.26 18.11
C GLU A 179 6.51 19.86 18.37
N ALA A 180 6.65 19.05 17.31
CA ALA A 180 7.08 17.67 17.40
C ALA A 180 8.41 17.46 18.14
N ILE A 181 8.34 16.63 19.19
CA ILE A 181 9.45 16.26 20.09
C ILE A 181 10.12 17.52 20.66
N GLY A 182 9.29 18.51 21.05
CA GLY A 182 9.75 19.79 21.58
C GLY A 182 10.58 20.60 20.59
N GLY A 183 10.21 20.56 19.30
CA GLY A 183 10.88 21.29 18.21
C GLY A 183 12.10 20.61 17.61
N LYS A 184 12.61 19.54 18.22
CA LYS A 184 13.82 18.84 17.73
C LYS A 184 13.64 18.25 16.34
N VAL A 185 12.43 17.83 15.98
CA VAL A 185 12.14 17.34 14.63
C VAL A 185 12.36 18.44 13.60
N TRP A 186 11.92 19.66 13.91
CA TRP A 186 12.05 20.80 13.01
C TRP A 186 13.50 21.26 12.85
N GLU A 187 14.24 21.31 13.96
CA GLU A 187 15.62 21.78 14.04
C GLU A 187 16.61 20.79 13.40
N THR A 188 16.46 19.51 13.70
CA THR A 188 17.43 18.49 13.29
C THR A 188 17.05 17.84 11.96
N GLY A 189 15.76 17.67 11.71
CA GLY A 189 15.25 16.81 10.64
C GLY A 189 15.38 15.33 10.95
N PHE A 190 15.00 14.49 9.98
CA PHE A 190 14.97 13.04 10.12
C PHE A 190 15.18 12.34 8.78
N LYS A 191 15.44 11.02 8.84
CA LYS A 191 15.50 10.14 7.67
C LYS A 191 14.96 8.76 8.03
N PHE A 192 14.14 8.18 7.19
CA PHE A 192 13.66 6.80 7.33
C PHE A 192 13.18 6.24 5.99
N THR A 193 12.95 4.94 5.95
CA THR A 193 12.43 4.25 4.76
C THR A 193 10.93 3.98 4.91
N ILE A 194 10.16 4.23 3.85
CA ILE A 194 8.75 3.87 3.79
C ILE A 194 8.63 2.57 2.99
N PRO A 195 8.42 1.41 3.63
CA PRO A 195 8.28 0.16 2.93
C PRO A 195 6.90 0.06 2.25
N TYR A 196 6.88 -0.44 1.01
CA TYR A 196 5.66 -0.81 0.30
C TYR A 196 5.84 -2.12 -0.47
N THR A 197 4.73 -2.78 -0.80
CA THR A 197 4.76 -4.04 -1.56
C THR A 197 5.00 -3.75 -3.04
N ALA A 198 6.00 -4.42 -3.64
CA ALA A 198 6.26 -4.33 -5.07
C ALA A 198 5.01 -4.69 -5.91
N GLY A 199 4.80 -3.99 -7.03
CA GLY A 199 3.61 -4.14 -7.87
C GLY A 199 2.35 -3.44 -7.35
N ASN A 200 2.34 -2.92 -6.12
CA ASN A 200 1.25 -2.11 -5.61
C ASN A 200 1.50 -0.62 -5.88
N THR A 201 1.02 -0.16 -7.05
CA THR A 201 1.22 1.23 -7.49
C THR A 201 0.59 2.25 -6.55
N ALA A 202 -0.55 1.95 -5.93
CA ALA A 202 -1.19 2.87 -4.99
C ALA A 202 -0.34 3.13 -3.74
N ARG A 203 0.27 2.08 -3.18
CA ARG A 203 1.19 2.22 -2.02
C ARG A 203 2.49 2.91 -2.40
N GLN A 204 3.04 2.60 -3.58
CA GLN A 204 4.21 3.29 -4.11
C GLN A 204 3.95 4.79 -4.27
N THR A 205 2.82 5.17 -4.90
CA THR A 205 2.42 6.57 -5.07
C THR A 205 2.23 7.25 -3.72
N GLY A 206 1.52 6.63 -2.76
CA GLY A 206 1.36 7.20 -1.42
C GLY A 206 2.69 7.44 -0.71
N ALA A 207 3.63 6.49 -0.76
CA ALA A 207 4.96 6.65 -0.19
C ALA A 207 5.76 7.78 -0.88
N GLN A 208 5.62 7.90 -2.21
CA GLN A 208 6.27 8.94 -2.99
C GLN A 208 5.71 10.33 -2.65
N ILE A 209 4.39 10.45 -2.49
CA ILE A 209 3.72 11.68 -2.04
C ILE A 209 4.25 12.11 -0.68
N VAL A 210 4.37 11.20 0.30
CA VAL A 210 4.96 11.53 1.61
C VAL A 210 6.38 12.05 1.45
N LYS A 211 7.24 11.34 0.71
CA LYS A 211 8.63 11.76 0.47
C LYS A 211 8.70 13.17 -0.11
N ASP A 212 7.87 13.47 -1.10
CA ASP A 212 7.97 14.74 -1.85
C ASP A 212 7.33 15.89 -1.06
N THR A 213 6.14 15.69 -0.50
CA THR A 213 5.41 16.72 0.26
C THR A 213 6.15 17.11 1.53
N VAL A 214 6.57 16.13 2.35
CA VAL A 214 7.34 16.39 3.58
C VAL A 214 8.73 16.92 3.26
N GLY A 215 9.38 16.38 2.23
CA GLY A 215 10.67 16.88 1.75
C GLY A 215 10.61 18.33 1.27
N ALA A 216 9.47 18.78 0.74
CA ALA A 216 9.23 20.15 0.31
C ALA A 216 8.93 21.11 1.48
N LEU A 217 8.64 20.63 2.69
CA LEU A 217 8.47 21.48 3.88
C LEU A 217 9.79 22.06 4.41
N ARG A 218 10.93 21.54 3.94
CA ARG A 218 12.26 21.99 4.34
C ARG A 218 12.43 23.50 4.18
N SER A 219 12.99 24.14 5.21
CA SER A 219 13.54 25.49 5.08
C SER A 219 14.95 25.43 4.46
N SER A 220 15.40 26.51 3.81
CA SER A 220 16.76 26.65 3.29
C SER A 220 17.84 26.54 4.37
N ARG A 221 17.49 26.71 5.65
CA ARG A 221 18.39 26.66 6.81
C ARG A 221 18.50 25.27 7.45
N THR A 222 17.67 24.29 7.07
CA THR A 222 17.68 22.96 7.70
C THR A 222 17.86 21.83 6.67
N ARG A 223 18.94 21.04 6.82
CA ARG A 223 19.22 19.86 5.98
C ARG A 223 18.57 18.61 6.58
N TRP A 224 17.27 18.43 6.35
CA TRP A 224 16.61 17.16 6.66
C TRP A 224 17.03 16.08 5.66
N GLY A 225 17.25 14.86 6.14
CA GLY A 225 17.39 13.70 5.29
C GLY A 225 16.11 13.44 4.47
N ARG A 226 16.25 12.92 3.25
CA ARG A 226 15.07 12.50 2.47
C ARG A 226 14.62 11.13 2.92
N SER A 227 13.34 10.97 3.26
CA SER A 227 12.75 9.64 3.42
C SER A 227 12.76 8.91 2.07
N THR A 228 13.10 7.63 2.06
CA THR A 228 13.26 6.87 0.82
C THR A 228 12.16 5.80 0.71
N PRO A 229 11.30 5.84 -0.32
CA PRO A 229 10.41 4.73 -0.62
C PRO A 229 11.23 3.48 -0.95
N SER A 230 10.88 2.33 -0.38
CA SER A 230 11.52 1.05 -0.68
C SER A 230 10.48 -0.02 -0.98
N SER A 231 10.62 -0.66 -2.14
CA SER A 231 9.80 -1.81 -2.51
C SER A 231 10.32 -3.07 -1.82
N ARG A 232 9.44 -3.81 -1.14
CA ARG A 232 9.73 -5.14 -0.63
C ARG A 232 8.99 -6.20 -1.45
N SER A 233 9.68 -7.27 -1.81
CA SER A 233 9.08 -8.49 -2.34
C SER A 233 8.49 -9.31 -1.18
N ASN A 234 7.39 -10.01 -1.43
CA ASN A 234 6.76 -10.90 -0.43
C ASN A 234 7.52 -12.22 -0.22
N SER A 235 8.81 -12.31 -0.58
CA SER A 235 9.58 -13.55 -0.62
C SER A 235 10.21 -13.97 0.73
N GLY A 236 9.65 -13.54 1.86
CA GLY A 236 10.09 -13.99 3.18
C GLY A 236 9.69 -15.45 3.43
N PRO A 237 10.58 -16.30 4.00
CA PRO A 237 10.23 -17.68 4.32
C PRO A 237 9.08 -17.72 5.33
N CYS A 238 8.04 -18.49 5.00
CA CYS A 238 6.97 -18.81 5.93
C CYS A 238 7.58 -19.58 7.12
N PRO A 239 7.37 -19.16 8.39
CA PRO A 239 7.83 -19.95 9.53
C PRO A 239 7.18 -21.33 9.45
N ARG A 240 7.99 -22.39 9.43
CA ARG A 240 7.48 -23.76 9.58
C ARG A 240 6.91 -23.86 11.00
N ALA A 241 5.58 -23.92 11.11
CA ALA A 241 4.96 -24.37 12.34
C ALA A 241 5.46 -25.80 12.61
N ARG A 242 6.07 -25.99 13.79
CA ARG A 242 6.35 -27.32 14.35
C ARG A 242 5.05 -27.92 14.84
#